data_AF-A0A7H4MJ75-F1
#
_entry.id   AF-A0A7H4MJ75-F1
#
_cell.length_a   1.000
_cell.length_b   1.000
_cell.length_c   1.000
_cell.angle_alpha   90.00
_cell.angle_beta   90.00
_cell.angle_gamma   90.00
#
_symmetry.space_group_name_H-M   'P 1'
#
loop_
_entity.id
_entity.type
_entity.pdbx_description
1 polymer ?
#
loop_
_entity_poly.entity_id
_entity_poly.type
_entity_poly.pdbx_seq_one_letter_code
_entity_poly.pdbx_strand_id
1 'polypeptide(L)'
;MVNFRRHSVRDHRQLSDAQPQKLYWPTATALALIMVASLLDSQSNALTRPEQLMFSQFLLGFGSAFFLAPAMLAGIGGVFADPRNLVSFSVLFGMSQNIGGLLGSAILGTFQTWREKFHSSQLADQITTLNPLIVERLQQYSQMYQSQIGDSTLLNVQATTLLQNAATLQANILAWNDTYLLTAAISAGTLVWVFWRLIRLRLTARIALKRATGSK
;
A
#
# COMPACT_ATOMS: atom_id res chain seq x y z
N MET A 1 -68.87 18.28 7.38
CA MET A 1 -67.55 18.70 7.90
C MET A 1 -66.92 17.48 8.54
N VAL A 2 -65.82 16.95 7.96
CA VAL A 2 -64.60 16.46 8.63
C VAL A 2 -63.73 15.88 7.51
N ASN A 3 -62.68 16.61 7.12
CA ASN A 3 -61.76 16.26 6.05
C ASN A 3 -60.51 15.61 6.67
N PHE A 4 -60.55 14.29 6.88
CA PHE A 4 -59.40 13.50 7.35
C PHE A 4 -58.55 13.07 6.15
N ARG A 5 -57.76 14.00 5.60
CA ARG A 5 -56.69 13.62 4.66
C ARG A 5 -55.60 14.69 4.63
N ARG A 6 -54.58 14.53 5.48
CA ARG A 6 -53.18 15.00 5.27
C ARG A 6 -52.35 14.79 6.56
N HIS A 7 -51.94 13.55 6.82
CA HIS A 7 -50.78 13.28 7.68
C HIS A 7 -50.07 12.04 7.14
N SER A 8 -49.37 12.17 6.00
CA SER A 8 -48.54 11.08 5.46
C SER A 8 -47.52 11.54 4.41
N VAL A 9 -46.88 12.70 4.56
CA VAL A 9 -45.87 13.15 3.56
C VAL A 9 -44.63 13.83 4.17
N ARG A 10 -44.53 14.03 5.50
CA ARG A 10 -43.42 14.83 6.07
C ARG A 10 -42.29 14.07 6.75
N ASP A 11 -42.41 12.77 7.01
CA ASP A 11 -41.37 12.05 7.76
C ASP A 11 -40.36 11.28 6.91
N HIS A 12 -40.57 11.16 5.58
CA HIS A 12 -39.62 10.45 4.71
C HIS A 12 -38.42 11.29 4.26
N ARG A 13 -38.36 12.58 4.62
CA ARG A 13 -37.33 13.51 4.13
C ARG A 13 -36.13 13.70 5.07
N GLN A 14 -36.12 13.06 6.24
CA GLN A 14 -35.03 13.17 7.22
C GLN A 14 -34.10 11.95 7.28
N LEU A 15 -34.38 10.87 6.54
CA LEU A 15 -33.52 9.67 6.52
C LEU A 15 -32.52 9.64 5.36
N SER A 16 -32.34 10.75 4.62
CA SER A 16 -31.38 10.86 3.52
C SER A 16 -30.07 11.57 3.89
N ASP A 17 -29.71 11.61 5.17
CA ASP A 17 -28.49 12.28 5.66
C ASP A 17 -27.38 11.31 6.11
N ALA A 18 -27.35 10.09 5.55
CA ALA A 18 -26.10 9.35 5.46
C ALA A 18 -25.20 10.06 4.44
N GLN A 19 -24.67 11.24 4.77
CA GLN A 19 -23.91 12.10 3.86
C GLN A 19 -22.70 11.32 3.31
N PRO A 20 -22.71 10.85 2.05
CA PRO A 20 -21.53 10.20 1.43
C PRO A 20 -20.37 11.19 1.25
N GLN A 21 -20.63 12.46 1.57
CA GLN A 21 -19.75 13.61 1.50
C GLN A 21 -18.84 13.78 2.73
N LYS A 22 -18.77 12.84 3.69
CA LYS A 22 -17.83 12.94 4.83
C LYS A 22 -16.69 11.91 4.82
N LEU A 23 -16.75 10.89 3.96
CA LEU A 23 -15.76 9.82 3.94
C LEU A 23 -14.45 10.18 3.23
N TYR A 24 -14.45 11.21 2.37
CA TYR A 24 -13.28 11.53 1.56
C TYR A 24 -12.09 12.06 2.36
N TRP A 25 -12.33 12.78 3.47
CA TRP A 25 -11.26 13.31 4.32
C TRP A 25 -10.47 12.17 5.00
N PRO A 26 -11.13 11.22 5.71
CA PRO A 26 -10.41 10.07 6.27
C PRO A 26 -9.66 9.24 5.23
N THR A 27 -10.25 8.98 4.07
CA THR A 27 -9.60 8.22 3.00
C THR A 27 -8.38 8.94 2.45
N ALA A 28 -8.45 10.26 2.24
CA ALA A 28 -7.31 11.04 1.77
C ALA A 28 -6.17 11.04 2.81
N THR A 29 -6.49 11.18 4.10
CA THR A 29 -5.50 11.11 5.18
C THR A 29 -4.84 9.73 5.23
N ALA A 30 -5.62 8.65 5.15
CA ALA A 30 -5.09 7.29 5.13
C ALA A 30 -4.15 7.06 3.93
N LEU A 31 -4.55 7.49 2.73
CA LEU A 31 -3.71 7.38 1.53
C LEU A 31 -2.42 8.19 1.65
N ALA A 32 -2.46 9.38 2.24
CA ALA A 32 -1.27 10.19 2.47
C ALA A 32 -0.32 9.52 3.48
N LEU A 33 -0.85 8.94 4.56
CA LEU A 33 -0.04 8.23 5.55
C LEU A 33 0.60 6.97 4.96
N ILE A 34 -0.14 6.20 4.16
CA ILE A 34 0.40 5.03 3.45
C ILE A 34 1.51 5.45 2.48
N MET A 35 1.28 6.51 1.71
CA MET A 35 2.29 7.05 0.80
C MET A 35 3.58 7.43 1.53
N VAL A 36 3.48 8.16 2.65
CA VAL A 36 4.65 8.54 3.45
C VAL A 36 5.34 7.31 4.03
N ALA A 37 4.60 6.36 4.60
CA ALA A 37 5.18 5.13 5.14
C ALA A 37 5.93 4.33 4.06
N SER A 38 5.33 4.14 2.89
CA SER A 38 5.96 3.44 1.78
C SER A 38 7.19 4.16 1.22
N LEU A 39 7.23 5.51 1.24
CA LEU A 39 8.43 6.27 0.85
C LEU A 39 9.56 6.19 1.88
N LEU A 40 9.23 6.00 3.16
CA LEU A 40 10.24 5.74 4.20
C LEU A 40 10.85 4.35 4.01
N ASP A 41 10.00 3.34 3.78
CA ASP A 41 10.43 1.95 3.64
C ASP A 41 11.20 1.69 2.34
N SER A 42 10.99 2.48 1.29
CA SER A 42 11.69 2.33 0.00
C SER A 42 13.19 2.67 0.04
N GLN A 43 13.67 3.26 1.13
CA GLN A 43 15.09 3.59 1.32
C GLN A 43 15.83 2.52 2.14
N SER A 44 15.29 1.31 2.21
CA SER A 44 15.87 0.21 2.99
C SER A 44 17.16 -0.33 2.36
N ASN A 45 18.06 -0.81 3.21
CA ASN A 45 19.33 -1.43 2.83
C ASN A 45 19.61 -2.66 3.70
N ALA A 46 20.78 -3.31 3.51
CA ALA A 46 21.11 -4.56 4.21
C ALA A 46 21.27 -4.41 5.73
N LEU A 47 21.35 -3.18 6.23
CA LEU A 47 21.43 -2.86 7.67
C LEU A 47 20.07 -2.43 8.23
N THR A 48 19.02 -2.37 7.41
CA THR A 48 17.69 -2.00 7.88
C THR A 48 17.19 -3.05 8.86
N ARG A 49 16.90 -2.59 10.07
CA ARG A 49 16.41 -3.42 11.17
C ARG A 49 14.95 -3.09 11.49
N PRO A 50 14.21 -4.00 12.16
CA PRO A 50 12.80 -3.79 12.48
C PRO A 50 12.52 -2.47 13.21
N GLU A 51 13.46 -1.99 14.04
CA GLU A 51 13.32 -0.74 14.81
C GLU A 51 13.18 0.48 13.89
N GLN A 52 13.81 0.46 12.71
CA GLN A 52 13.74 1.55 11.73
C GLN A 52 12.39 1.57 11.00
N LEU A 53 11.71 0.42 10.92
CA LEU A 53 10.40 0.27 10.30
C LEU A 53 9.25 0.52 11.30
N MET A 54 9.52 0.65 12.60
CA MET A 54 8.46 0.85 13.59
C MET A 54 7.62 2.11 13.31
N PHE A 55 8.26 3.18 12.84
CA PHE A 55 7.57 4.43 12.53
C PHE A 55 6.67 4.30 11.29
N SER A 56 7.16 3.70 10.20
CA SER A 56 6.34 3.45 9.01
C SER A 56 5.21 2.47 9.28
N GLN A 57 5.46 1.41 10.05
CA GLN A 57 4.42 0.47 10.47
C GLN A 57 3.37 1.13 11.36
N PHE A 58 3.76 2.06 12.24
CA PHE A 58 2.83 2.89 13.00
C PHE A 58 1.96 3.74 12.05
N LEU A 59 2.55 4.40 11.06
CA LEU A 59 1.80 5.20 10.08
C LEU A 59 0.80 4.34 9.28
N LEU A 60 1.19 3.13 8.86
CA LEU A 60 0.31 2.20 8.16
C LEU A 60 -0.86 1.74 9.04
N GLY A 61 -0.58 1.34 10.29
CA GLY A 61 -1.61 0.94 11.25
C GLY A 61 -2.57 2.08 11.59
N PHE A 62 -2.02 3.27 11.86
CA PHE A 62 -2.79 4.47 12.15
C PHE A 62 -3.65 4.91 10.96
N GLY A 63 -3.08 4.95 9.76
CA GLY A 63 -3.81 5.26 8.52
C GLY A 63 -4.93 4.26 8.23
N SER A 64 -4.68 2.97 8.45
CA SER A 64 -5.68 1.91 8.30
C SER A 64 -6.86 2.11 9.26
N ALA A 65 -6.59 2.41 10.53
CA ALA A 65 -7.65 2.71 11.51
C ALA A 65 -8.47 3.95 11.13
N PHE A 66 -7.80 4.99 10.60
CA PHE A 66 -8.44 6.23 10.16
C PHE A 66 -9.39 6.01 8.98
N PHE A 67 -9.10 5.06 8.09
CA PHE A 67 -9.99 4.65 7.01
C PHE A 67 -11.11 3.71 7.48
N LEU A 68 -10.75 2.72 8.31
CA LEU A 68 -11.65 1.64 8.71
C LEU A 68 -12.83 2.14 9.56
N ALA A 69 -12.57 3.02 10.54
CA ALA A 69 -13.64 3.46 11.46
C ALA A 69 -14.78 4.20 10.72
N PRO A 70 -14.52 5.21 9.86
CA PRO A 70 -15.56 5.85 9.08
C PRO A 70 -16.20 4.94 8.02
N ALA A 71 -15.43 4.01 7.43
CA ALA A 71 -15.96 3.03 6.48
C ALA A 71 -16.96 2.09 7.15
N MET A 72 -16.67 1.62 8.37
CA MET A 72 -17.58 0.81 9.17
C MET A 72 -18.85 1.59 9.53
N LEU A 73 -18.72 2.83 10.00
CA LEU A 73 -19.89 3.65 10.33
C LEU A 73 -20.79 3.89 9.10
N ALA A 74 -20.19 4.14 7.93
CA ALA A 74 -20.93 4.30 6.68
C ALA A 74 -21.61 2.99 6.24
N GLY A 75 -20.93 1.85 6.39
CA GLY A 75 -21.44 0.53 6.03
C GLY A 75 -22.60 0.08 6.92
N ILE A 76 -22.45 0.19 8.23
CA ILE A 76 -23.52 -0.12 9.19
C ILE A 76 -24.69 0.87 9.01
N GLY A 77 -24.40 2.13 8.68
CA GLY A 77 -25.35 3.17 8.28
C GLY A 77 -26.46 2.70 7.34
N GLY A 78 -26.11 1.89 6.33
CA GLY A 78 -27.05 1.36 5.33
C GLY A 78 -27.84 0.12 5.77
N VAL A 79 -27.51 -0.43 6.94
CA VAL A 79 -27.91 -1.78 7.37
C VAL A 79 -28.65 -1.76 8.73
N PHE A 80 -28.63 -0.64 9.45
CA PHE A 80 -29.24 -0.45 10.78
C PHE A 80 -30.75 -0.75 10.91
N ALA A 81 -31.47 -0.87 9.79
CA ALA A 81 -32.92 -1.12 9.82
C ALA A 81 -33.30 -2.50 10.39
N ASP A 82 -32.40 -3.49 10.30
CA ASP A 82 -32.63 -4.84 10.85
C ASP A 82 -31.31 -5.41 11.41
N PRO A 83 -31.22 -5.74 12.72
CA PRO A 83 -30.04 -6.36 13.34
C PRO A 83 -29.56 -7.63 12.63
N ARG A 84 -30.45 -8.36 11.96
CA ARG A 84 -30.10 -9.56 11.19
C ARG A 84 -29.18 -9.25 10.01
N ASN A 85 -29.30 -8.05 9.44
CA ASN A 85 -28.47 -7.64 8.32
C ASN A 85 -27.03 -7.30 8.75
N LEU A 86 -26.78 -7.03 10.04
CA LEU A 86 -25.42 -6.79 10.57
C LEU A 86 -24.51 -8.03 10.44
N VAL A 87 -25.10 -9.22 10.59
CA VAL A 87 -24.38 -10.49 10.39
C VAL A 87 -23.95 -10.63 8.93
N SER A 88 -24.88 -10.42 8.00
CA SER A 88 -24.58 -10.43 6.55
C SER A 88 -23.57 -9.36 6.16
N PHE A 89 -23.68 -8.15 6.70
CA PHE A 89 -22.69 -7.08 6.49
C PHE A 89 -21.30 -7.50 6.95
N SER A 90 -21.17 -8.06 8.16
CA SER A 90 -19.88 -8.47 8.71
C SER A 90 -19.22 -9.56 7.87
N VAL A 91 -20.00 -10.53 7.39
CA VAL A 91 -19.53 -11.58 6.47
C VAL A 91 -19.08 -10.98 5.14
N LEU A 92 -19.90 -10.14 4.50
CA LEU A 92 -19.55 -9.52 3.21
C LEU A 92 -18.36 -8.57 3.33
N PHE A 93 -18.30 -7.78 4.39
CA PHE A 93 -17.19 -6.88 4.69
C PHE A 93 -15.90 -7.68 4.93
N GLY A 94 -15.96 -8.76 5.73
CA GLY A 94 -14.85 -9.67 5.94
C GLY A 94 -14.37 -10.36 4.66
N MET A 95 -15.30 -10.82 3.82
CA MET A 95 -14.97 -11.41 2.51
C MET A 95 -14.29 -10.40 1.61
N SER A 96 -14.79 -9.15 1.56
CA SER A 96 -14.17 -8.09 0.75
C SER A 96 -12.73 -7.79 1.18
N GLN A 97 -12.46 -7.77 2.49
CA GLN A 97 -11.11 -7.59 3.03
C GLN A 97 -10.21 -8.78 2.71
N ASN A 98 -10.70 -10.02 2.84
CA ASN A 98 -9.91 -11.21 2.49
C ASN A 98 -9.55 -11.22 1.01
N ILE A 99 -10.50 -10.93 0.13
CA ILE A 99 -10.27 -10.82 -1.31
C ILE A 99 -9.26 -9.72 -1.61
N GLY A 100 -9.43 -8.53 -1.02
CA GLY A 100 -8.51 -7.41 -1.18
C GLY A 100 -7.09 -7.72 -0.70
N GLY A 101 -6.96 -8.36 0.47
CA GLY A 101 -5.68 -8.75 1.06
C GLY A 101 -4.95 -9.80 0.23
N LEU A 102 -5.66 -10.84 -0.21
CA LEU A 102 -5.08 -11.91 -1.04
C LEU A 102 -4.70 -11.42 -2.44
N LEU A 103 -5.60 -10.70 -3.12
CA LEU A 103 -5.32 -10.16 -4.45
C LEU A 103 -4.20 -9.13 -4.39
N GLY A 104 -4.23 -8.20 -3.43
CA GLY A 104 -3.19 -7.20 -3.25
C GLY A 104 -1.83 -7.83 -2.98
N SER A 105 -1.77 -8.79 -2.06
CA SER A 105 -0.54 -9.54 -1.74
C SER A 105 -0.02 -10.32 -2.94
N ALA A 106 -0.88 -11.01 -3.69
CA ALA A 106 -0.49 -11.77 -4.86
C ALA A 106 0.09 -10.88 -5.98
N ILE A 107 -0.56 -9.73 -6.25
CA ILE A 107 -0.09 -8.79 -7.28
C ILE A 107 1.25 -8.19 -6.87
N LEU A 108 1.37 -7.67 -5.65
CA LEU A 108 2.60 -7.05 -5.17
C LEU A 108 3.73 -8.08 -5.02
N GLY A 109 3.45 -9.29 -4.54
CA GLY A 109 4.43 -10.37 -4.43
C GLY A 109 4.91 -10.88 -5.80
N THR A 110 4.02 -10.92 -6.80
CA THR A 110 4.41 -11.24 -8.18
C THR A 110 5.33 -10.15 -8.74
N PHE A 111 4.98 -8.88 -8.53
CA PHE A 111 5.81 -7.74 -8.95
C PHE A 111 7.19 -7.76 -8.26
N GLN A 112 7.22 -7.99 -6.95
CA GLN A 112 8.46 -8.13 -6.17
C GLN A 112 9.34 -9.24 -6.75
N THR A 113 8.79 -10.43 -7.01
CA THR A 113 9.55 -11.56 -7.58
C THR A 113 10.11 -11.22 -8.96
N TRP A 114 9.34 -10.49 -9.79
CA TRP A 114 9.80 -10.04 -11.10
C TRP A 114 10.95 -9.01 -10.98
N ARG A 115 10.85 -8.06 -10.06
CA ARG A 115 11.90 -7.07 -9.79
C ARG A 115 13.15 -7.70 -9.19
N GLU A 116 13.01 -8.70 -8.33
CA GLU A 116 14.14 -9.45 -7.79
C GLU A 116 14.91 -10.13 -8.92
N LYS A 117 14.21 -10.84 -9.83
CA LYS A 117 14.85 -11.45 -11.01
C LYS A 117 15.56 -10.42 -11.88
N PHE A 118 14.96 -9.24 -12.07
CA PHE A 118 15.55 -8.14 -12.82
C PHE A 118 16.86 -7.63 -12.17
N HIS A 119 16.88 -7.40 -10.85
CA HIS A 119 18.10 -6.97 -10.15
C HIS A 119 19.15 -8.08 -10.06
N SER A 120 18.73 -9.33 -9.85
CA SER A 120 19.62 -10.50 -9.84
C SER A 120 20.31 -10.68 -11.19
N SER A 121 19.60 -10.50 -12.31
CA SER A 121 20.20 -10.58 -13.65
C SER A 121 21.25 -9.48 -13.87
N GLN A 122 20.96 -8.24 -13.49
CA GLN A 122 21.91 -7.13 -13.62
C GLN A 122 23.15 -7.30 -12.74
N LEU A 123 22.99 -7.85 -11.53
CA LEU A 123 24.11 -8.17 -10.65
C LEU A 123 24.92 -9.33 -11.21
N ALA A 124 24.27 -10.38 -11.75
CA ALA A 124 24.95 -11.49 -12.39
C ALA A 124 25.78 -11.04 -13.61
N ASP A 125 25.25 -10.14 -14.44
CA ASP A 125 25.96 -9.55 -15.58
C ASP A 125 27.19 -8.73 -15.15
N GLN A 126 27.14 -8.14 -13.95
CA GLN A 126 28.28 -7.42 -13.36
C GLN A 126 29.29 -8.35 -12.70
N ILE A 127 28.89 -9.57 -12.32
CA ILE A 127 29.75 -10.62 -11.78
C ILE A 127 30.52 -11.29 -12.90
N THR A 128 31.45 -10.53 -13.47
CA THR A 128 32.47 -11.04 -14.38
C THR A 128 33.81 -11.07 -13.65
N THR A 129 34.63 -12.10 -13.90
CA THR A 129 36.00 -12.21 -13.36
C THR A 129 36.94 -11.12 -13.85
N LEU A 130 36.49 -10.28 -14.78
CA LEU A 130 37.21 -9.13 -15.33
C LEU A 130 37.04 -7.88 -14.45
N ASN A 131 36.09 -7.86 -13.51
CA ASN A 131 35.91 -6.73 -12.62
C ASN A 131 36.89 -6.81 -11.42
N PRO A 132 37.85 -5.88 -11.29
CA PRO A 132 38.86 -5.92 -10.23
C PRO A 132 38.24 -5.87 -8.82
N LEU A 133 37.09 -5.22 -8.66
CA LEU A 133 36.36 -5.16 -7.38
C LEU A 133 35.88 -6.54 -6.92
N ILE A 134 35.53 -7.41 -7.86
CA ILE A 134 35.03 -8.76 -7.58
C ILE A 134 36.18 -9.68 -7.22
N VAL A 135 37.31 -9.54 -7.89
CA VAL A 135 38.55 -10.26 -7.55
C VAL A 135 38.98 -9.90 -6.12
N GLU A 136 38.97 -8.61 -5.76
CA GLU A 136 39.28 -8.16 -4.40
C GLU A 136 38.30 -8.75 -3.37
N ARG A 137 37.00 -8.73 -3.65
CA ARG A 137 35.99 -9.32 -2.75
C ARG A 137 36.13 -10.83 -2.59
N LEU A 138 36.42 -11.55 -3.66
CA LEU A 138 36.69 -12.99 -3.59
C LEU A 138 37.94 -13.26 -2.75
N GLN A 139 39.01 -12.46 -2.89
CA GLN A 139 40.19 -12.59 -2.05
C GLN A 139 39.88 -12.34 -0.56
N GLN A 140 39.08 -11.33 -0.24
CA GLN A 140 38.64 -11.06 1.12
C GLN A 140 37.85 -12.26 1.72
N TYR A 141 36.91 -12.83 0.96
CA TYR A 141 36.18 -14.02 1.40
C TYR A 141 37.08 -15.24 1.54
N SER A 142 38.02 -15.47 0.61
CA SER A 142 38.98 -16.56 0.70
C SER A 142 39.88 -16.42 1.93
N GLN A 143 40.38 -15.23 2.25
CA GLN A 143 41.21 -14.99 3.44
C GLN A 143 40.47 -15.33 4.75
N MET A 144 39.17 -15.05 4.81
CA MET A 144 38.34 -15.33 5.99
C MET A 144 38.24 -16.84 6.31
N TYR A 145 38.29 -17.70 5.29
CA TYR A 145 38.15 -19.15 5.44
C TYR A 145 39.45 -19.94 5.22
N GLN A 146 40.55 -19.26 4.88
CA GLN A 146 41.83 -19.91 4.57
C GLN A 146 42.40 -20.72 5.75
N SER A 147 42.13 -20.32 6.99
CA SER A 147 42.56 -21.05 8.19
C SER A 147 41.72 -22.30 8.48
N GLN A 148 40.53 -22.41 7.88
CA GLN A 148 39.58 -23.49 8.12
C GLN A 148 39.55 -24.50 6.96
N ILE A 149 39.78 -24.03 5.73
CA ILE A 149 39.73 -24.84 4.50
C ILE A 149 41.13 -24.90 3.90
N GLY A 150 41.79 -26.05 4.04
CA GLY A 150 43.12 -26.29 3.46
C GLY A 150 43.13 -26.59 1.96
N ASP A 151 41.99 -26.98 1.39
CA ASP A 151 41.85 -27.23 -0.05
C ASP A 151 41.47 -25.94 -0.79
N SER A 152 42.37 -25.48 -1.66
CA SER A 152 42.19 -24.28 -2.48
C SER A 152 40.96 -24.29 -3.38
N THR A 153 40.52 -25.46 -3.85
CA THR A 153 39.33 -25.57 -4.71
C THR A 153 38.06 -25.35 -3.92
N LEU A 154 37.94 -26.02 -2.77
CA LEU A 154 36.84 -25.84 -1.81
C LEU A 154 36.81 -24.40 -1.28
N LEU A 155 37.97 -23.78 -1.03
CA LEU A 155 38.05 -22.39 -0.58
C LEU A 155 37.46 -21.42 -1.62
N ASN A 156 37.81 -21.59 -2.90
CA ASN A 156 37.27 -20.76 -3.98
C ASN A 156 35.76 -20.96 -4.14
N VAL A 157 35.26 -22.19 -4.04
CA VAL A 157 33.81 -22.48 -4.08
C VAL A 157 33.08 -21.81 -2.91
N GLN A 158 33.67 -21.82 -1.71
CA GLN A 158 33.09 -21.15 -0.54
C GLN A 158 33.04 -19.63 -0.75
N ALA A 159 34.12 -19.03 -1.25
CA ALA A 159 34.19 -17.59 -1.50
C ALA A 159 33.20 -17.12 -2.58
N THR A 160 33.06 -17.89 -3.67
CA THR A 160 32.07 -17.57 -4.73
C THR A 160 30.64 -17.72 -4.23
N THR A 161 30.36 -18.73 -3.41
CA THR A 161 29.03 -18.93 -2.80
C THR A 161 28.65 -17.75 -1.91
N LEU A 162 29.58 -17.23 -1.10
CA LEU A 162 29.33 -16.05 -0.26
C LEU A 162 29.03 -14.80 -1.08
N LEU A 163 29.77 -14.58 -2.18
CA LEU A 163 29.51 -13.48 -3.10
C LEU A 163 28.12 -13.60 -3.73
N GLN A 164 27.73 -14.80 -4.18
CA GLN A 164 26.41 -15.06 -4.76
C GLN A 164 25.28 -14.81 -3.74
N ASN A 165 25.46 -15.25 -2.51
CA ASN A 165 24.51 -14.98 -1.42
C ASN A 165 24.35 -13.47 -1.16
N ALA A 166 25.46 -12.73 -1.10
CA ALA A 166 25.44 -11.29 -0.92
C ALA A 166 24.74 -10.57 -2.09
N ALA A 167 25.02 -10.98 -3.33
CA ALA A 167 24.37 -10.44 -4.52
C ALA A 167 22.86 -10.70 -4.54
N THR A 168 22.45 -11.92 -4.16
CA THR A 168 21.04 -12.32 -4.08
C THR A 168 20.29 -11.51 -3.02
N LEU A 169 20.90 -11.33 -1.85
CA LEU A 169 20.36 -10.51 -0.77
C LEU A 169 20.19 -9.06 -1.24
N GLN A 170 21.19 -8.48 -1.90
CA GLN A 170 21.12 -7.13 -2.44
C GLN A 170 20.02 -6.98 -3.50
N ALA A 171 19.87 -7.95 -4.40
CA ALA A 171 18.78 -7.97 -5.39
C ALA A 171 17.40 -7.98 -4.73
N ASN A 172 17.24 -8.79 -3.69
CA ASN A 172 15.99 -8.89 -2.94
C ASN A 172 15.63 -7.57 -2.24
N ILE A 173 16.61 -6.89 -1.62
CA ILE A 173 16.39 -5.57 -1.00
C ILE A 173 15.94 -4.54 -2.05
N LEU A 174 16.61 -4.48 -3.20
CA LEU A 174 16.26 -3.53 -4.26
C LEU A 174 14.85 -3.81 -4.80
N ALA A 175 14.45 -5.07 -4.89
CA ALA A 175 13.11 -5.46 -5.31
C ALA A 175 12.02 -5.04 -4.29
N TRP A 176 12.31 -5.16 -2.99
CA TRP A 176 11.42 -4.64 -1.95
C TRP A 176 11.29 -3.12 -2.03
N ASN A 177 12.39 -2.40 -2.20
CA ASN A 177 12.38 -0.95 -2.37
C ASN A 177 11.50 -0.51 -3.55
N ASP A 178 11.61 -1.21 -4.69
CA ASP A 178 10.74 -0.96 -5.85
C ASP A 178 9.26 -1.24 -5.55
N THR A 179 8.97 -2.28 -4.76
CA THR A 179 7.60 -2.65 -4.36
C THR A 179 6.99 -1.59 -3.44
N TYR A 180 7.79 -1.03 -2.53
CA TYR A 180 7.39 0.10 -1.70
C TYR A 180 7.15 1.37 -2.54
N LEU A 181 8.01 1.67 -3.51
CA LEU A 181 7.79 2.79 -4.44
C LEU A 181 6.52 2.61 -5.28
N LEU A 182 6.24 1.40 -5.74
CA LEU A 182 5.00 1.09 -6.45
C LEU A 182 3.78 1.33 -5.55
N THR A 183 3.84 0.91 -4.30
CA THR A 183 2.76 1.15 -3.32
C THR A 183 2.55 2.64 -3.10
N ALA A 184 3.63 3.41 -2.93
CA ALA A 184 3.57 4.86 -2.82
C ALA A 184 2.95 5.51 -4.09
N ALA A 185 3.31 5.03 -5.28
CA ALA A 185 2.77 5.52 -6.54
C ALA A 185 1.26 5.23 -6.69
N ILE A 186 0.81 4.04 -6.31
CA ILE A 186 -0.61 3.67 -6.30
C ILE A 186 -1.39 4.55 -5.32
N SER A 187 -0.87 4.76 -4.10
CA SER A 187 -1.48 5.64 -3.11
C SER A 187 -1.54 7.09 -3.60
N ALA A 188 -0.46 7.61 -4.20
CA ALA A 188 -0.42 8.94 -4.78
C ALA A 188 -1.42 9.11 -5.93
N GLY A 189 -1.49 8.14 -6.85
CA GLY A 189 -2.46 8.16 -7.96
C GLY A 189 -3.91 8.15 -7.47
N THR A 190 -4.20 7.34 -6.45
CA THR A 190 -5.52 7.30 -5.82
C THR A 190 -5.85 8.62 -5.13
N LEU A 191 -4.89 9.23 -4.44
CA LEU A 191 -5.04 10.52 -3.79
C LEU A 191 -5.36 11.62 -4.80
N VAL A 192 -4.59 11.69 -5.90
CA VAL A 192 -4.84 12.65 -7.00
C VAL A 192 -6.23 12.45 -7.60
N TRP A 193 -6.65 11.21 -7.81
CA TRP A 193 -7.99 10.91 -8.31
C TRP A 193 -9.11 11.38 -7.36
N VAL A 194 -8.95 11.15 -6.04
CA VAL A 194 -9.88 11.64 -5.02
C VAL A 194 -9.98 13.16 -5.05
N PHE A 195 -8.85 13.87 -5.07
CA PHE A 195 -8.84 15.33 -5.14
C PHE A 195 -9.48 15.85 -6.43
N TRP A 196 -9.15 15.26 -7.58
CA TRP A 196 -9.77 15.60 -8.86
C TRP A 196 -11.30 15.46 -8.82
N ARG A 197 -11.80 14.34 -8.28
CA ARG A 197 -13.23 14.08 -8.12
C ARG A 197 -13.90 15.12 -7.21
N LEU A 198 -13.27 15.49 -6.10
CA LEU A 198 -13.79 16.51 -5.18
C LEU A 198 -13.85 17.89 -5.82
N ILE A 199 -12.82 18.26 -6.59
CA ILE A 199 -12.77 19.53 -7.33
C ILE A 199 -13.89 19.57 -8.37
N ARG A 200 -14.05 18.51 -9.17
CA ARG A 200 -15.14 18.40 -10.17
C ARG A 200 -16.51 18.58 -9.53
N LEU A 201 -16.78 17.92 -8.40
CA LEU A 201 -18.04 18.04 -7.66
C LEU A 201 -18.29 19.45 -7.12
N ARG A 202 -17.25 20.12 -6.60
CA ARG A 202 -17.38 21.51 -6.13
C ARG A 202 -17.60 22.49 -7.27
N LEU A 203 -16.95 22.28 -8.41
CA LEU A 203 -17.12 23.14 -9.59
C LEU A 203 -18.51 23.01 -10.19
N THR A 204 -19.04 21.79 -10.35
CA THR A 204 -20.41 21.60 -10.86
C THR A 204 -21.46 22.19 -9.92
N ALA A 205 -21.30 22.05 -8.60
CA ALA A 205 -22.17 22.69 -7.62
C ALA A 205 -22.12 24.23 -7.69
N ARG A 206 -20.92 24.82 -7.85
CA ARG A 206 -20.76 26.28 -8.04
C ARG A 206 -21.38 26.78 -9.33
N ILE A 207 -21.25 26.03 -10.43
CA ILE A 207 -21.86 26.37 -11.73
C ILE A 207 -23.39 26.29 -11.64
N ALA A 208 -23.95 25.26 -10.98
CA ALA A 208 -25.38 25.13 -10.75
C ALA A 208 -25.95 26.29 -9.92
N LEU A 209 -25.25 26.70 -8.86
CA LEU A 209 -25.64 27.86 -8.04
C LEU A 209 -25.57 29.18 -8.82
N LYS A 210 -24.54 29.40 -9.65
CA LYS A 210 -24.46 30.58 -10.52
C LYS A 210 -25.60 30.63 -11.55
N ARG A 211 -25.99 29.50 -12.12
CA ARG A 211 -27.16 29.43 -13.04
C ARG A 211 -28.48 29.72 -12.33
N ALA A 212 -28.64 29.28 -11.08
CA ALA A 212 -29.83 29.55 -10.28
C ALA A 212 -29.96 31.00 -9.80
N THR A 213 -28.83 31.70 -9.64
CA THR A 213 -28.78 33.10 -9.14
C THR A 213 -28.60 34.15 -10.24
N GLY A 214 -28.14 33.77 -11.43
CA GLY A 214 -27.94 34.64 -12.59
C GLY A 214 -29.13 34.77 -13.55
N SER A 215 -30.30 34.23 -13.20
CA SER A 215 -31.55 34.44 -13.94
C SER A 215 -32.38 35.53 -13.25
N LYS A 216 -31.97 36.78 -13.39
CA LYS A 216 -32.80 37.97 -13.17
C LYS A 216 -32.45 39.01 -14.23
#